data_AF-A0A3D9CTB0-F1
#
_entry.id   AF-A0A3D9CTB0-F1
#
_cell.length_a   1.000
_cell.length_b   1.000
_cell.length_c   1.000
_cell.angle_alpha   90.00
_cell.angle_beta   90.00
_cell.angle_gamma   90.00
#
_symmetry.space_group_name_H-M   'P 1'
#
loop_
_entity.id
_entity.type
_entity.pdbx_description
1 polymer ?
#
loop_
_entity_poly.entity_id
_entity_poly.type
_entity_poly.pdbx_seq_one_letter_code
_entity_poly.pdbx_strand_id
1 'polypeptide(L)'
;MKTKDKIYCNSIGIYSRQLTKRKSYIVEEISSENVKICNDEGRLKWYPRFYFSLSNEPEIISIQIDDKIENNKSDAIEVTIEFSNKEKYWLTFTTPKYLDKILDEESYLSSKHFIIIKNLTEKSILSTIYKLDEQNELIENCKKY
;
A
#
# COMPACT_ATOMS: atom_id res chain seq x y z
N MET A 1 0.22 19.66 -13.13
CA MET A 1 0.77 20.34 -11.94
C MET A 1 1.42 21.64 -12.37
N LYS A 2 1.05 22.72 -11.67
CA LYS A 2 1.51 24.10 -11.82
C LYS A 2 1.63 24.71 -10.42
N THR A 3 2.32 25.85 -10.32
CA THR A 3 2.34 26.64 -9.08
C THR A 3 0.92 27.01 -8.65
N LYS A 4 0.67 26.96 -7.34
CA LYS A 4 -0.64 27.11 -6.67
C LYS A 4 -1.65 25.99 -6.92
N ASP A 5 -1.32 24.94 -7.68
CA ASP A 5 -2.16 23.75 -7.73
C ASP A 5 -2.23 23.09 -6.34
N LYS A 6 -3.42 22.56 -6.00
CA LYS A 6 -3.59 21.58 -4.94
C LYS A 6 -3.24 20.20 -5.48
N ILE A 7 -2.28 19.53 -4.84
CA ILE A 7 -1.82 18.19 -5.18
C ILE A 7 -1.97 17.27 -3.98
N TYR A 8 -2.05 15.96 -4.21
CA TYR A 8 -2.21 14.93 -3.18
C TYR A 8 -1.00 14.01 -3.17
N CYS A 9 -0.46 13.68 -1.99
CA CYS A 9 0.62 12.70 -1.89
C CYS A 9 0.08 11.30 -2.24
N ASN A 10 0.61 10.69 -3.30
CA ASN A 10 0.25 9.33 -3.70
C ASN A 10 1.25 8.28 -3.22
N SER A 11 2.46 8.65 -2.79
CA SER A 11 3.40 7.72 -2.15
C SER A 11 4.29 8.50 -1.19
N ILE A 12 4.52 7.97 0.01
CA ILE A 12 5.35 8.66 1.00
C ILE A 12 6.84 8.39 0.80
N GLY A 13 7.21 7.30 0.12
CA GLY A 13 8.62 6.91 -0.09
C GLY A 13 9.43 6.93 1.20
N ILE A 14 10.63 7.53 1.12
CA ILE A 14 11.52 7.75 2.27
C ILE A 14 11.10 8.92 3.18
N TYR A 15 10.00 9.62 2.84
CA TYR A 15 9.57 10.85 3.49
C TYR A 15 8.42 10.63 4.47
N SER A 16 8.31 9.44 5.09
CA SER A 16 7.20 9.08 6.00
C SER A 16 6.99 10.00 7.20
N ARG A 17 7.99 10.82 7.58
CA ARG A 17 7.86 11.84 8.64
C ARG A 17 7.47 13.23 8.12
N GLN A 18 7.44 13.40 6.80
CA GLN A 18 7.33 14.69 6.13
C GLN A 18 6.10 14.74 5.20
N LEU A 19 5.68 13.59 4.68
CA LEU A 19 4.53 13.45 3.80
C LEU A 19 3.57 12.40 4.37
N THR A 20 2.27 12.64 4.18
CA THR A 20 1.20 11.72 4.54
C THR A 20 0.43 11.36 3.27
N LYS A 21 0.27 10.06 3.00
CA LYS A 21 -0.52 9.54 1.86
C LYS A 21 -1.92 10.18 1.84
N ARG A 22 -2.41 10.55 0.65
CA ARG A 22 -3.67 11.27 0.37
C ARG A 22 -3.81 12.66 0.98
N LYS A 23 -2.88 13.12 1.82
CA LYS A 23 -2.90 14.51 2.29
C LYS A 23 -2.64 15.45 1.12
N SER A 24 -3.37 16.55 1.12
CA SER A 24 -3.20 17.59 0.11
C SER A 24 -2.17 18.63 0.50
N TYR A 25 -1.43 19.11 -0.49
CA TYR A 25 -0.43 20.16 -0.38
C TYR A 25 -0.63 21.21 -1.49
N ILE A 26 -0.13 22.42 -1.27
CA ILE A 26 -0.13 23.49 -2.27
C ILE A 26 1.28 23.60 -2.87
N VAL A 27 1.36 23.58 -4.19
CA VAL A 27 2.63 23.78 -4.92
C VAL A 27 3.06 25.23 -4.80
N GLU A 28 4.17 25.49 -4.10
CA GLU A 28 4.75 26.84 -3.99
C GLU A 28 5.70 27.14 -5.15
N GLU A 29 6.49 26.15 -5.57
CA GLU A 29 7.40 26.26 -6.72
C GLU A 29 7.45 24.93 -7.48
N ILE A 30 7.82 24.98 -8.76
CA ILE A 30 7.88 23.80 -9.63
C ILE A 30 9.14 23.83 -10.49
N SER A 31 9.76 22.66 -10.63
CA SER A 31 10.84 22.39 -11.58
C SER A 31 10.44 21.23 -12.51
N SER A 32 11.33 20.81 -13.41
CA SER A 32 11.08 19.68 -14.29
C SER A 32 10.73 18.41 -13.50
N GLU A 33 11.52 18.09 -12.47
CA GLU A 33 11.41 16.83 -11.72
C GLU A 33 10.80 16.97 -10.32
N ASN A 34 10.77 18.17 -9.74
CA ASN A 34 10.40 18.37 -8.34
C ASN A 34 9.31 19.43 -8.16
N VAL A 35 8.55 19.30 -7.07
CA VAL A 35 7.65 20.31 -6.54
C VAL A 35 8.14 20.76 -5.17
N LYS A 36 8.01 22.05 -4.89
CA LYS A 36 8.27 22.62 -3.57
C LYS A 36 6.95 22.82 -2.85
N ILE A 37 6.82 22.22 -1.67
CA ILE A 37 5.61 22.30 -0.84
C ILE A 37 5.97 22.55 0.62
N CYS A 38 5.04 23.10 1.39
CA CYS A 38 5.12 23.08 2.84
C CYS A 38 4.71 21.68 3.33
N ASN A 39 5.65 20.96 3.96
CA ASN A 39 5.47 19.57 4.37
C ASN A 39 4.71 19.44 5.70
N ASP A 40 4.54 18.22 6.20
CA ASP A 40 3.81 17.95 7.46
C ASP A 40 4.48 18.54 8.70
N GLU A 41 5.78 18.84 8.61
CA GLU A 41 6.57 19.50 9.66
C GLU A 41 6.49 21.04 9.56
N GLY A 42 5.68 21.59 8.65
CA GLY A 42 5.59 23.03 8.40
C GLY A 42 6.80 23.63 7.68
N ARG A 43 7.61 22.81 7.00
CA ARG A 43 8.84 23.24 6.32
C ARG A 43 8.66 23.23 4.81
N LEU A 44 9.14 24.28 4.15
CA LEU A 44 9.18 24.38 2.70
C LEU A 44 10.35 23.54 2.13
N LYS A 45 10.05 22.45 1.42
CA LYS A 45 11.06 21.55 0.85
C LYS A 45 10.69 21.08 -0.55
N TRP A 46 11.71 20.68 -1.32
CA TRP A 46 11.57 20.06 -2.63
C TRP A 46 11.37 18.56 -2.50
N TYR A 47 10.44 18.02 -3.29
CA TYR A 47 10.15 16.59 -3.39
C TYR A 47 9.96 16.19 -4.85
N PRO A 48 10.34 14.95 -5.23
CA PRO A 48 10.08 14.46 -6.57
C PRO A 48 8.59 14.47 -6.92
N ARG A 49 8.29 14.88 -8.15
CA ARG A 49 6.91 15.04 -8.65
C ARG A 49 6.11 13.75 -8.65
N PHE A 50 6.77 12.61 -8.81
CA PHE A 50 6.13 11.30 -8.90
C PHE A 50 5.49 10.85 -7.56
N TYR A 51 5.83 11.49 -6.44
CA TYR A 51 5.17 11.28 -5.13
C TYR A 51 3.83 12.00 -4.99
N PHE A 52 3.37 12.69 -6.04
CA PHE A 52 2.13 13.45 -6.00
C PHE A 52 1.24 13.17 -7.21
N SER A 53 -0.06 13.40 -7.02
CA SER A 53 -1.08 13.37 -8.06
C SER A 53 -1.98 14.62 -7.97
N LEU A 54 -2.65 14.95 -9.08
CA LEU A 54 -3.69 15.98 -9.09
C LEU A 54 -5.03 15.47 -8.53
N SER A 55 -5.25 14.15 -8.57
CA SER A 55 -6.43 13.50 -8.03
C SER A 55 -6.12 12.88 -6.68
N ASN A 56 -7.08 12.94 -5.76
CA ASN A 56 -6.99 12.16 -4.53
C ASN A 56 -7.31 10.70 -4.83
N GLU A 57 -6.53 9.78 -4.26
CA GLU A 57 -6.75 8.35 -4.42
C GLU A 57 -7.80 7.84 -3.43
N PRO A 58 -8.57 6.79 -3.79
CA PRO A 58 -9.52 6.16 -2.88
C PRO A 58 -8.87 5.72 -1.56
N GLU A 59 -9.61 5.84 -0.47
CA GLU A 59 -9.19 5.40 0.87
C GLU A 59 -9.63 3.97 1.13
N ILE A 60 -8.85 3.20 1.88
CA ILE A 60 -9.28 1.89 2.38
C ILE A 60 -10.39 2.11 3.40
N ILE A 61 -11.57 1.55 3.15
CA ILE A 61 -12.72 1.64 4.07
C ILE A 61 -13.02 0.33 4.78
N SER A 62 -12.55 -0.80 4.24
CA SER A 62 -12.70 -2.11 4.86
C SER A 62 -11.55 -3.03 4.49
N ILE A 63 -11.12 -3.84 5.46
CA ILE A 63 -10.22 -4.97 5.26
C ILE A 63 -10.89 -6.16 5.95
N GLN A 64 -11.24 -7.18 5.16
CA GLN A 64 -11.88 -8.39 5.64
C GLN A 64 -10.91 -9.56 5.47
N ILE A 65 -10.63 -10.26 6.57
CA ILE A 65 -9.89 -11.52 6.54
C ILE A 65 -10.91 -12.61 6.26
N ASP A 66 -10.85 -13.21 5.07
CA ASP A 66 -11.90 -14.11 4.57
C ASP A 66 -11.74 -15.54 5.12
N ASP A 67 -10.49 -15.95 5.38
CA ASP A 67 -10.17 -17.26 5.94
C ASP A 67 -9.86 -17.20 7.44
N LYS A 68 -10.22 -18.25 8.17
CA LYS A 68 -9.80 -18.41 9.56
C LYS A 68 -8.31 -18.75 9.61
N ILE A 69 -7.57 -18.02 10.46
CA ILE A 69 -6.17 -18.33 10.77
C ILE A 69 -6.12 -19.48 11.79
N GLU A 70 -5.80 -20.69 11.34
CA GLU A 70 -5.68 -21.88 12.21
C GLU A 70 -4.24 -22.04 12.73
N ASN A 71 -3.24 -21.69 11.92
CA ASN A 71 -1.82 -21.75 12.24
C ASN A 71 -1.09 -20.50 11.74
N ASN A 72 -0.81 -19.58 12.67
CA ASN A 72 -0.12 -18.32 12.37
C ASN A 72 1.28 -18.46 11.77
N LYS A 73 1.89 -19.64 11.76
CA LYS A 73 3.22 -19.88 11.18
C LYS A 73 3.18 -20.61 9.86
N SER A 74 2.04 -21.13 9.42
CA SER A 74 2.00 -22.07 8.29
C SER A 74 0.61 -22.15 7.65
N ASP A 75 0.05 -21.00 7.27
CA ASP A 75 -1.23 -20.90 6.54
C ASP A 75 -1.07 -20.03 5.28
N ALA A 76 -2.12 -20.02 4.45
CA ALA A 76 -2.39 -19.02 3.43
C ALA A 76 -3.82 -18.49 3.63
N ILE A 77 -3.98 -17.18 3.61
CA ILE A 77 -5.18 -16.47 4.05
C ILE A 77 -5.56 -15.44 3.00
N GLU A 78 -6.74 -15.56 2.40
CA GLU A 78 -7.32 -14.54 1.53
C GLU A 78 -7.81 -13.35 2.34
N VAL A 79 -7.58 -12.16 1.79
CA VAL A 79 -8.00 -10.89 2.37
C VAL A 79 -8.63 -10.03 1.30
N THR A 80 -9.85 -9.58 1.56
CA THR A 80 -10.59 -8.63 0.73
C THR A 80 -10.39 -7.20 1.24
N ILE A 81 -10.14 -6.26 0.33
CA ILE A 81 -9.99 -4.84 0.60
C ILE A 81 -11.05 -4.08 -0.19
N GLU A 82 -11.83 -3.22 0.48
CA GLU A 82 -12.76 -2.30 -0.16
C GLU A 82 -12.27 -0.86 -0.02
N PHE A 83 -12.30 -0.12 -1.12
CA PHE A 83 -11.96 1.29 -1.18
C PHE A 83 -13.19 2.20 -1.19
N SER A 84 -12.99 3.48 -0.86
CA SER A 84 -14.07 4.48 -0.77
C SER A 84 -14.83 4.71 -2.08
N ASN A 85 -14.22 4.39 -3.21
CA ASN A 85 -14.84 4.38 -4.54
C ASN A 85 -15.64 3.09 -4.85
N LYS A 86 -15.84 2.21 -3.86
CA LYS A 86 -16.54 0.92 -3.97
C LYS A 86 -15.81 -0.16 -4.76
N GLU A 87 -14.59 0.10 -5.20
CA GLU A 87 -13.77 -0.95 -5.79
C GLU A 87 -13.30 -1.93 -4.73
N LYS A 88 -13.30 -3.21 -5.10
CA LYS A 88 -12.84 -4.31 -4.26
C LYS A 88 -11.66 -5.01 -4.90
N TYR A 89 -10.72 -5.40 -4.05
CA TYR A 89 -9.52 -6.12 -4.41
C TYR A 89 -9.29 -7.26 -3.42
N TRP A 90 -8.55 -8.28 -3.83
CA TRP A 90 -8.11 -9.34 -2.95
C TRP A 90 -6.65 -9.69 -3.17
N LEU A 91 -6.05 -10.27 -2.13
CA LEU A 91 -4.71 -10.82 -2.13
C LEU A 91 -4.62 -11.93 -1.08
N THR A 92 -3.59 -12.76 -1.18
CA THR A 92 -3.33 -13.84 -0.23
C THR A 92 -2.11 -13.50 0.62
N PHE A 93 -2.25 -13.58 1.94
CA PHE A 93 -1.13 -13.56 2.86
C PHE A 93 -0.69 -14.99 3.16
N THR A 94 0.62 -15.23 3.15
CA THR A 94 1.16 -16.54 3.51
C THR A 94 2.44 -16.41 4.32
N THR A 95 3.03 -17.55 4.69
CA THR A 95 4.27 -17.64 5.45
C THR A 95 5.29 -18.50 4.71
N PRO A 96 6.60 -18.27 4.92
CA PRO A 96 7.62 -19.11 4.29
C PRO A 96 7.42 -20.61 4.58
N LYS A 97 7.04 -20.98 5.81
CA LYS A 97 6.83 -22.37 6.19
C LYS A 97 5.63 -23.03 5.48
N TYR A 98 4.59 -22.26 5.16
CA TYR A 98 3.50 -22.76 4.32
C TYR A 98 3.98 -23.07 2.89
N LEU A 99 4.83 -22.20 2.34
CA LEU A 99 5.43 -22.40 1.01
C LEU A 99 6.33 -23.64 1.01
N ASP A 100 7.17 -23.82 2.03
CA ASP A 100 8.01 -25.03 2.18
C ASP A 100 7.15 -26.29 2.17
N LYS A 101 6.06 -26.31 2.95
CA LYS A 101 5.13 -27.44 3.01
C LYS A 101 4.49 -27.74 1.65
N ILE A 102 4.02 -26.71 0.93
CA ILE A 102 3.45 -26.92 -0.41
C ILE A 102 4.50 -27.47 -1.37
N LEU A 103 5.74 -27.00 -1.28
CA LEU A 103 6.80 -27.41 -2.20
C LEU A 103 7.36 -28.81 -1.91
N ASP A 104 7.06 -29.38 -0.74
CA ASP A 104 7.27 -30.80 -0.46
C ASP A 104 6.29 -31.70 -1.24
N GLU A 105 5.09 -31.18 -1.56
CA GLU A 105 4.02 -31.88 -2.28
C GLU A 105 4.05 -31.57 -3.79
N GLU A 106 4.32 -30.31 -4.14
CA GLU A 106 4.27 -29.77 -5.50
C GLU A 106 5.62 -29.21 -5.93
N SER A 107 6.03 -29.44 -7.17
CA SER A 107 7.34 -28.97 -7.66
C SER A 107 7.45 -27.44 -7.86
N TYR A 108 6.33 -26.72 -7.84
CA TYR A 108 6.29 -25.26 -7.96
C TYR A 108 5.00 -24.68 -7.38
N LEU A 109 5.05 -23.40 -6.99
CA LEU A 109 3.88 -22.59 -6.71
C LEU A 109 3.91 -21.35 -7.59
N SER A 110 2.83 -21.09 -8.33
CA SER A 110 2.68 -19.90 -9.15
C SER A 110 1.55 -19.03 -8.61
N SER A 111 1.88 -17.90 -8.00
CA SER A 111 0.90 -16.90 -7.58
C SER A 111 1.43 -15.48 -7.72
N LYS A 112 0.58 -14.58 -8.22
CA LYS A 112 0.91 -13.16 -8.48
C LYS A 112 0.48 -12.21 -7.36
N HIS A 113 -0.38 -12.65 -6.45
CA HIS A 113 -1.03 -11.80 -5.45
C HIS A 113 -0.72 -12.29 -4.04
N PHE A 114 0.50 -12.76 -3.83
CA PHE A 114 0.97 -13.30 -2.56
C PHE A 114 1.83 -12.30 -1.83
N ILE A 115 1.49 -12.06 -0.57
CA ILE A 115 2.35 -11.34 0.37
C ILE A 115 2.87 -12.33 1.41
N ILE A 116 4.18 -12.49 1.43
CA ILE A 116 4.86 -13.41 2.35
C ILE A 116 5.22 -12.65 3.62
N ILE A 117 4.67 -13.06 4.77
CA ILE A 117 4.94 -12.46 6.08
C ILE A 117 5.46 -13.49 7.07
N LYS A 118 6.16 -13.02 8.12
CA LYS A 118 6.79 -13.91 9.10
C LYS A 118 5.80 -14.71 9.94
N ASN A 119 4.69 -14.08 10.36
CA ASN A 119 3.61 -14.73 11.09
C ASN A 119 2.28 -14.12 10.65
N LEU A 120 1.25 -14.93 10.44
CA LEU A 120 -0.12 -14.53 10.12
C LEU A 120 -0.86 -14.17 11.42
N THR A 121 -0.94 -12.88 11.67
CA THR A 121 -1.82 -12.30 12.69
C THR A 121 -2.62 -11.19 12.05
N GLU A 122 -3.81 -10.89 12.57
CA GLU A 122 -4.59 -9.73 12.10
C GLU A 122 -3.75 -8.46 12.09
N LYS A 123 -3.00 -8.19 13.17
CA LYS A 123 -2.09 -7.04 13.28
C LYS A 123 -1.04 -6.99 12.16
N SER A 124 -0.40 -8.11 11.83
CA SER A 124 0.62 -8.15 10.79
C SER A 124 0.03 -8.00 9.39
N ILE A 125 -1.15 -8.58 9.15
CA ILE A 125 -1.90 -8.42 7.88
C ILE A 125 -2.26 -6.94 7.70
N LEU A 126 -2.99 -6.36 8.65
CA LEU A 126 -3.43 -4.96 8.60
C LEU A 126 -2.25 -4.00 8.44
N SER A 127 -1.20 -4.15 9.26
CA SER A 127 -0.04 -3.26 9.18
C SER A 127 0.74 -3.41 7.87
N THR A 128 0.71 -4.57 7.22
CA THR A 128 1.34 -4.76 5.91
C THR A 128 0.52 -4.10 4.81
N ILE A 129 -0.81 -4.25 4.84
CA ILE A 129 -1.72 -3.59 3.89
C ILE A 129 -1.55 -2.07 3.93
N TYR A 130 -1.58 -1.47 5.13
CA TYR A 130 -1.40 -0.02 5.25
C TYR A 130 -0.02 0.46 4.79
N LYS A 131 1.04 -0.31 5.04
CA LYS A 131 2.38 0.03 4.54
C LYS A 131 2.45 0.00 3.02
N LEU A 132 1.89 -1.03 2.37
CA LEU A 132 1.84 -1.09 0.91
C LEU A 132 1.01 0.07 0.34
N ASP A 133 -0.10 0.41 0.98
CA ASP A 133 -0.97 1.52 0.56
C ASP A 133 -0.27 2.89 0.63
N GLU A 134 0.44 3.13 1.75
CA GLU A 134 1.26 4.32 1.96
C GLU A 134 2.34 4.51 0.88
N GLN A 135 2.85 3.40 0.32
CA GLN A 135 3.88 3.40 -0.73
C GLN A 135 3.32 3.40 -2.16
N ASN A 136 1.99 3.32 -2.31
CA ASN A 136 1.30 3.12 -3.60
C ASN A 136 1.52 1.74 -4.24
N GLU A 137 1.89 0.73 -3.45
CA GLU A 137 2.22 -0.62 -3.92
C GLU A 137 1.06 -1.60 -3.74
N LEU A 138 0.05 -1.26 -2.93
CA LEU A 138 -1.02 -2.18 -2.56
C LEU A 138 -1.80 -2.70 -3.78
N ILE A 139 -2.29 -1.80 -4.64
CA ILE A 139 -3.11 -2.17 -5.79
C ILE A 139 -2.33 -3.05 -6.77
N GLU A 140 -1.03 -2.80 -6.96
CA GLU A 140 -0.17 -3.59 -7.85
C GLU A 140 -0.01 -5.04 -7.38
N ASN A 141 -0.09 -5.27 -6.06
CA ASN A 141 0.01 -6.60 -5.45
C ASN A 141 -1.34 -7.31 -5.32
N CYS A 142 -2.45 -6.63 -5.58
CA CYS A 142 -3.79 -7.21 -5.47
C CYS A 142 -4.36 -7.63 -6.83
N LYS A 143 -5.38 -8.49 -6.78
CA LYS A 143 -6.27 -8.75 -7.90
C LYS A 143 -7.56 -7.96 -7.72
N LYS A 144 -8.05 -7.31 -8.77
CA LYS A 144 -9.37 -6.70 -8.77
C LYS A 144 -10.46 -7.78 -8.87
N TYR A 145 -11.56 -7.61 -8.14
CA TYR A 145 -12.78 -8.43 -8.32
C TYR A 145 -13.46 -8.13 -9.67
#